data_AF-A0A9E2HFI8-F1
#
_entry.id   AF-A0A9E2HFI8-F1
#
_cell.length_a   1.000
_cell.length_b   1.000
_cell.length_c   1.000
_cell.angle_alpha   90.00
_cell.angle_beta   90.00
_cell.angle_gamma   90.00
#
_symmetry.space_group_name_H-M   'P 1'
#
loop_
_entity.id
_entity.type
_entity.pdbx_description
1 polymer ?
#
loop_
_entity_poly.entity_id
_entity_poly.type
_entity_poly.pdbx_seq_one_letter_code
_entity_poly.pdbx_strand_id
1 'polypeptide(L)'
;MRVTLIAALCALACAGPTAAMAQDDDDWEFQHEPSLNQTVAAVRYDAGVAIVVQCRDRALSAALIGMPAGVGGLEVQARRADGRADLQAWAPGPQPGILMSTVPARDIRFMRGGGLYSVRTVDGAPRALRTNFDLPTQSANLDRVLSACGWDLADDRDQLSRAGRAEISFRDPDAPPPRERPRGRGARAGLPEPAAPTGPAVPQLPVAELQISCVLQDLKLTGCRFDLPAAATAPDAARTLRRMEGGQMYALNGATPDGKVVFTSVPSTTIIDYLVTLPAR
;
A
#
# COMPACT_ATOMS: atom_id res chain seq x y z
N MET A 1 -59.97 -25.52 -51.21
CA MET A 1 -59.80 -24.20 -50.57
C MET A 1 -59.79 -24.37 -49.06
N ARG A 2 -58.64 -24.14 -48.42
CA ARG A 2 -58.49 -23.55 -47.08
C ARG A 2 -57.00 -23.28 -46.88
N VAL A 3 -56.65 -22.00 -46.94
CA VAL A 3 -55.34 -21.46 -46.60
C VAL A 3 -55.32 -21.23 -45.10
N THR A 4 -54.28 -21.70 -44.42
CA THR A 4 -53.71 -21.01 -43.26
C THR A 4 -52.26 -21.47 -43.05
N LEU A 5 -51.34 -20.51 -43.21
CA LEU A 5 -49.97 -20.54 -42.68
C LEU A 5 -50.00 -20.69 -41.15
N ILE A 6 -48.95 -21.26 -40.57
CA ILE A 6 -48.07 -20.59 -39.58
C ILE A 6 -46.78 -21.40 -39.47
N ALA A 7 -45.68 -20.71 -39.72
CA ALA A 7 -44.32 -21.13 -39.48
C ALA A 7 -43.99 -21.04 -37.98
N ALA A 8 -43.23 -22.00 -37.46
CA ALA A 8 -42.41 -21.78 -36.27
C ALA A 8 -41.18 -22.69 -36.32
N LEU A 9 -40.12 -22.10 -36.87
CA LEU A 9 -38.72 -22.46 -36.68
C LEU A 9 -38.40 -22.47 -35.18
N CYS A 10 -37.91 -23.58 -34.63
CA CYS A 10 -37.07 -23.56 -33.44
C CYS A 10 -35.81 -24.37 -33.75
N ALA A 11 -34.80 -23.64 -34.19
CA ALA A 11 -33.47 -24.14 -34.47
C ALA A 11 -32.82 -24.65 -33.18
N LEU A 12 -32.21 -25.83 -33.30
CA LEU A 12 -31.18 -26.36 -32.42
C LEU A 12 -30.00 -25.39 -32.29
N ALA A 13 -29.25 -25.60 -31.20
CA ALA A 13 -27.85 -25.26 -30.99
C ALA A 13 -27.55 -23.85 -30.45
N CYS A 14 -27.32 -23.80 -29.13
CA CYS A 14 -26.15 -23.16 -28.52
C CYS A 14 -26.07 -23.58 -27.04
N ALA A 15 -25.81 -24.86 -26.78
CA ALA A 15 -25.21 -25.27 -25.51
C ALA A 15 -23.70 -24.97 -25.62
N GLY A 16 -23.33 -23.72 -25.39
CA GLY A 16 -21.93 -23.35 -25.23
C GLY A 16 -21.41 -23.93 -23.91
N PRO A 17 -20.18 -24.46 -23.86
CA PRO A 17 -19.59 -24.86 -22.60
C PRO A 17 -19.45 -23.57 -21.76
N THR A 18 -20.14 -23.51 -20.62
CA THR A 18 -19.69 -22.63 -19.56
C THR A 18 -18.31 -23.11 -19.19
N ALA A 19 -17.29 -22.36 -19.62
CA ALA A 19 -15.95 -22.47 -19.08
C ALA A 19 -16.06 -22.19 -17.59
N ALA A 20 -16.28 -23.23 -16.79
CA ALA A 20 -15.91 -23.24 -15.40
C ALA A 20 -14.40 -23.05 -15.41
N MET A 21 -13.95 -21.81 -15.26
CA MET A 21 -12.59 -21.56 -14.83
C MET A 21 -12.49 -22.29 -13.49
N ALA A 22 -11.72 -23.37 -13.44
CA ALA A 22 -11.35 -23.97 -12.18
C ALA A 22 -10.83 -22.83 -11.31
N GLN A 23 -11.56 -22.50 -10.24
CA GLN A 23 -10.93 -21.76 -9.15
C GLN A 23 -9.85 -22.71 -8.67
N ASP A 24 -8.60 -22.30 -8.82
CA ASP A 24 -7.52 -22.98 -8.15
C ASP A 24 -7.81 -22.82 -6.66
N ASP A 25 -8.08 -23.93 -5.96
CA ASP A 25 -8.66 -23.92 -4.62
C ASP A 25 -7.74 -23.28 -3.55
N ASP A 26 -6.50 -22.93 -3.92
CA ASP A 26 -5.48 -22.29 -3.07
C ASP A 26 -4.91 -20.98 -3.69
N ASP A 27 -5.79 -20.11 -4.21
CA ASP A 27 -5.45 -18.72 -4.56
C ASP A 27 -6.29 -17.73 -3.73
N TRP A 28 -5.91 -16.45 -3.76
CA TRP A 28 -6.64 -15.36 -3.13
C TRP A 28 -8.06 -15.26 -3.70
N GLU A 29 -9.06 -14.98 -2.87
CA GLU A 29 -10.41 -14.66 -3.35
C GLU A 29 -10.34 -13.47 -4.31
N PHE A 30 -10.98 -13.55 -5.48
CA PHE A 30 -10.89 -12.50 -6.49
C PHE A 30 -12.26 -11.94 -6.86
N GLN A 31 -12.30 -10.61 -6.99
CA GLN A 31 -13.46 -9.88 -7.47
C GLN A 31 -13.02 -8.80 -8.44
N HIS A 32 -13.77 -8.66 -9.54
CA HIS A 32 -13.58 -7.59 -10.51
C HIS A 32 -14.92 -6.92 -10.76
N GLU A 33 -14.99 -5.61 -10.52
CA GLU A 33 -16.18 -4.80 -10.69
C GLU A 33 -15.89 -3.65 -11.68
N PRO A 34 -16.18 -3.86 -12.98
CA PRO A 34 -15.91 -2.88 -14.02
C PRO A 34 -16.63 -1.55 -13.80
N SER A 35 -17.84 -1.56 -13.22
CA SER A 35 -18.62 -0.35 -12.99
C SER A 35 -17.98 0.60 -11.97
N LEU A 36 -17.14 0.05 -11.09
CA LEU A 36 -16.36 0.78 -10.09
C LEU A 36 -14.88 0.92 -10.47
N ASN A 37 -14.50 0.45 -11.66
CA ASN A 37 -13.11 0.37 -12.12
C ASN A 37 -12.19 -0.25 -11.05
N GLN A 38 -12.66 -1.38 -10.51
CA GLN A 38 -12.12 -1.97 -9.29
C GLN A 38 -11.77 -3.45 -9.49
N THR A 39 -10.62 -3.84 -8.96
CA THR A 39 -10.18 -5.24 -8.87
C THR A 39 -9.68 -5.49 -7.46
N VAL A 40 -10.11 -6.58 -6.84
CA VAL A 40 -9.80 -6.94 -5.46
C VAL A 40 -9.32 -8.39 -5.40
N ALA A 41 -8.25 -8.61 -4.65
CA ALA A 41 -7.81 -9.91 -4.17
C ALA A 41 -7.84 -9.91 -2.65
N ALA A 42 -8.38 -10.93 -2.01
CA ALA A 42 -8.49 -10.99 -0.56
C ALA A 42 -8.24 -12.40 -0.01
N VAL A 43 -7.78 -12.46 1.23
CA VAL A 43 -7.78 -13.68 2.05
C VAL A 43 -8.38 -13.35 3.40
N ARG A 44 -9.23 -14.24 3.91
CA ARG A 44 -10.00 -14.07 5.15
C ARG A 44 -9.64 -15.19 6.12
N TYR A 45 -9.70 -14.87 7.41
CA TYR A 45 -9.39 -15.80 8.49
C TYR A 45 -10.56 -15.85 9.49
N ASP A 46 -10.72 -16.98 10.17
CA ASP A 46 -11.84 -17.27 11.08
C ASP A 46 -12.01 -16.25 12.22
N ALA A 47 -10.95 -15.51 12.57
CA ALA A 47 -10.98 -14.46 13.59
C ALA A 47 -11.55 -13.11 13.10
N GLY A 48 -12.12 -13.05 11.89
CA GLY A 48 -12.62 -11.82 11.28
C GLY A 48 -11.49 -10.89 10.78
N VAL A 49 -10.27 -11.41 10.72
CA VAL A 49 -9.10 -10.71 10.15
C VAL A 49 -9.06 -11.02 8.66
N ALA A 50 -8.68 -10.03 7.85
CA ALA A 50 -8.50 -10.23 6.42
C ALA A 50 -7.34 -9.39 5.89
N ILE A 51 -6.71 -9.88 4.82
CA ILE A 51 -5.80 -9.09 4.00
C ILE A 51 -6.52 -8.79 2.69
N VAL A 52 -6.63 -7.52 2.35
CA VAL A 52 -7.30 -7.07 1.14
C VAL A 52 -6.33 -6.25 0.30
N VAL A 53 -6.17 -6.65 -0.96
CA VAL A 53 -5.36 -5.99 -1.96
C VAL A 53 -6.28 -5.49 -3.05
N GLN A 54 -6.20 -4.20 -3.37
CA GLN A 54 -7.15 -3.56 -4.27
C GLN A 54 -6.45 -2.63 -5.24
N CYS A 55 -6.90 -2.70 -6.49
CA CYS A 55 -6.72 -1.67 -7.48
C CYS A 55 -8.06 -1.00 -7.74
N ARG A 56 -8.16 0.30 -7.56
CA ARG A 56 -9.35 1.09 -7.91
C ARG A 56 -8.93 2.39 -8.55
N ASP A 57 -9.44 2.71 -9.73
CA ASP A 57 -9.08 3.95 -10.42
C ASP A 57 -7.56 4.15 -10.61
N ARG A 58 -6.85 3.03 -10.82
CA ARG A 58 -5.38 2.93 -10.86
C ARG A 58 -4.66 3.25 -9.55
N ALA A 59 -5.40 3.39 -8.44
CA ALA A 59 -4.87 3.50 -7.10
C ALA A 59 -4.70 2.11 -6.47
N LEU A 60 -3.47 1.75 -6.13
CA LEU A 60 -3.12 0.49 -5.48
C LEU A 60 -3.12 0.64 -3.96
N SER A 61 -3.77 -0.29 -3.28
CA SER A 61 -3.76 -0.36 -1.83
C SER A 61 -3.67 -1.80 -1.32
N ALA A 62 -3.11 -1.95 -0.12
CA ALA A 62 -3.13 -3.19 0.65
C ALA A 62 -3.55 -2.85 2.08
N ALA A 63 -4.46 -3.64 2.63
CA ALA A 63 -5.03 -3.41 3.95
C ALA A 63 -5.09 -4.68 4.79
N LEU A 64 -4.83 -4.52 6.09
CA LEU A 64 -5.16 -5.48 7.14
C LEU A 64 -6.45 -5.03 7.81
N ILE A 65 -7.47 -5.87 7.77
CA ILE A 65 -8.80 -5.62 8.34
C ILE A 65 -8.97 -6.52 9.57
N GLY A 66 -9.77 -6.06 10.55
CA GLY A 66 -10.02 -6.82 11.79
C GLY A 66 -8.89 -6.69 12.81
N MET A 67 -8.02 -5.69 12.64
CA MET A 67 -6.94 -5.43 13.57
C MET A 67 -7.49 -4.81 14.86
N PRO A 68 -6.90 -5.07 16.04
CA PRO A 68 -7.40 -4.53 17.30
C PRO A 68 -7.54 -3.00 17.24
N ALA A 69 -8.69 -2.43 17.59
CA ALA A 69 -8.87 -0.98 17.54
C ALA A 69 -7.82 -0.21 18.38
N GLY A 70 -7.56 1.05 18.01
CA GLY A 70 -6.62 1.92 18.73
C GLY A 70 -5.13 1.63 18.49
N VAL A 71 -4.78 0.72 17.56
CA VAL A 71 -3.43 0.77 16.98
C VAL A 71 -3.32 2.07 16.18
N GLY A 72 -2.38 2.93 16.55
CA GLY A 72 -1.83 3.89 15.59
C GLY A 72 -1.11 3.15 14.46
N GLY A 73 -0.35 3.88 13.65
CA GLY A 73 0.53 3.21 12.68
C GLY A 73 1.49 2.24 13.39
N LEU A 74 1.78 1.12 12.74
CA LEU A 74 2.74 0.11 13.20
C LEU A 74 3.85 -0.06 12.19
N GLU A 75 5.06 -0.18 12.72
CA GLU A 75 6.20 -0.75 12.01
C GLU A 75 6.37 -2.19 12.49
N VAL A 76 6.42 -3.12 11.54
CA VAL A 76 6.50 -4.56 11.80
C VAL A 76 7.63 -5.19 11.04
N GLN A 77 8.30 -6.15 11.66
CA GLN A 77 9.11 -7.11 10.97
C GLN A 77 8.18 -8.19 10.39
N ALA A 78 8.06 -8.20 9.07
CA ALA A 78 7.44 -9.27 8.31
C ALA A 78 8.47 -10.36 8.02
N ARG A 79 8.03 -11.62 8.06
CA ARG A 79 8.84 -12.80 7.70
C ARG A 79 8.00 -13.83 6.97
N ARG A 80 8.58 -14.44 5.94
CA ARG A 80 7.98 -15.53 5.16
C ARG A 80 8.53 -16.88 5.58
N ALA A 81 7.82 -17.94 5.17
CA ALA A 81 8.24 -19.33 5.34
C ALA A 81 9.61 -19.63 4.70
N ASP A 82 9.95 -18.97 3.60
CA ASP A 82 11.25 -19.09 2.92
C ASP A 82 12.40 -18.34 3.63
N GLY A 83 12.13 -17.75 4.80
CA GLY A 83 13.10 -17.01 5.61
C GLY A 83 13.32 -15.56 5.19
N ARG A 84 12.75 -15.11 4.07
CA ARG A 84 12.82 -13.69 3.68
C ARG A 84 12.12 -12.84 4.72
N ALA A 85 12.73 -11.70 5.03
CA ALA A 85 12.17 -10.73 5.97
C ALA A 85 12.14 -9.35 5.32
N ASP A 86 11.13 -8.55 5.68
CA ASP A 86 11.06 -7.14 5.33
C ASP A 86 10.62 -6.33 6.55
N LEU A 87 10.98 -5.06 6.57
CA LEU A 87 10.45 -4.11 7.53
C LEU A 87 9.30 -3.38 6.84
N GLN A 88 8.09 -3.49 7.39
CA GLN A 88 6.89 -2.91 6.80
C GLN A 88 6.28 -1.88 7.73
N ALA A 89 5.68 -0.85 7.14
CA ALA A 89 4.95 0.17 7.87
C ALA A 89 3.50 0.16 7.40
N TRP A 90 2.59 0.13 8.36
CA TRP A 90 1.15 0.16 8.14
C TRP A 90 0.58 1.36 8.91
N ALA A 91 -0.12 2.26 8.22
CA ALA A 91 -0.78 3.39 8.86
C ALA A 91 -2.25 3.08 9.15
N PRO A 92 -2.90 3.81 10.07
CA PRO A 92 -4.35 3.69 10.29
C PRO A 92 -5.12 3.98 9.00
N GLY A 93 -6.10 3.12 8.70
CA GLY A 93 -7.04 3.32 7.62
C GLY A 93 -8.21 4.24 7.99
N PRO A 94 -9.21 4.37 7.09
CA PRO A 94 -10.36 5.26 7.30
C PRO A 94 -11.31 4.82 8.43
N GLN A 95 -11.26 3.54 8.82
CA GLN A 95 -12.10 2.97 9.87
C GLN A 95 -11.25 2.31 10.96
N PRO A 96 -11.71 2.31 12.23
CA PRO A 96 -11.03 1.58 13.31
C PRO A 96 -10.82 0.10 12.97
N GLY A 97 -9.63 -0.40 13.23
CA GLY A 97 -9.26 -1.79 12.95
C GLY A 97 -8.88 -2.09 11.50
N ILE A 98 -8.79 -1.04 10.67
CA ILE A 98 -8.14 -1.12 9.35
C ILE A 98 -6.76 -0.49 9.45
N LEU A 99 -5.77 -1.20 8.91
CA LEU A 99 -4.43 -0.69 8.68
C LEU A 99 -4.10 -0.79 7.20
N MET A 100 -3.45 0.22 6.65
CA MET A 100 -3.09 0.27 5.23
C MET A 100 -1.58 0.35 5.09
N SER A 101 -1.03 -0.43 4.14
CA SER A 101 0.39 -0.40 3.84
C SER A 101 0.79 0.99 3.35
N THR A 102 1.94 1.48 3.81
CA THR A 102 2.53 2.72 3.29
C THR A 102 3.39 2.50 2.04
N VAL A 103 3.61 1.23 1.64
CA VAL A 103 4.43 0.82 0.49
C VAL A 103 3.74 -0.37 -0.22
N PRO A 104 2.50 -0.21 -0.71
CA PRO A 104 1.64 -1.34 -1.03
C PRO A 104 2.21 -2.24 -2.13
N ALA A 105 2.81 -1.68 -3.19
CA ALA A 105 3.34 -2.49 -4.30
C ALA A 105 4.39 -3.51 -3.84
N ARG A 106 5.36 -3.08 -3.01
CA ARG A 106 6.38 -3.96 -2.44
C ARG A 106 5.78 -4.95 -1.46
N ASP A 107 4.90 -4.50 -0.57
CA ASP A 107 4.30 -5.37 0.44
C ASP A 107 3.42 -6.45 -0.20
N ILE A 108 2.70 -6.12 -1.28
CA ILE A 108 1.95 -7.10 -2.10
C ILE A 108 2.92 -8.08 -2.74
N ARG A 109 4.00 -7.62 -3.39
CA ARG A 109 5.01 -8.51 -3.99
C ARG A 109 5.70 -9.41 -2.97
N PHE A 110 5.86 -8.94 -1.74
CA PHE A 110 6.32 -9.77 -0.63
C PHE A 110 5.31 -10.88 -0.33
N MET A 111 4.01 -10.55 -0.20
CA MET A 111 2.93 -11.50 0.09
C MET A 111 2.64 -12.49 -1.05
N ARG A 112 2.93 -12.15 -2.32
CA ARG A 112 2.84 -13.08 -3.47
C ARG A 112 3.59 -14.39 -3.28
N GLY A 113 4.55 -14.38 -2.38
CA GLY A 113 5.37 -15.52 -2.05
C GLY A 113 4.69 -16.65 -1.27
N GLY A 114 3.44 -16.44 -0.81
CA GLY A 114 2.59 -17.46 -0.20
C GLY A 114 3.10 -18.06 1.11
N GLY A 115 2.28 -18.98 1.67
CA GLY A 115 2.56 -19.72 2.89
C GLY A 115 2.60 -18.83 4.14
N LEU A 116 3.32 -19.28 5.17
CA LEU A 116 3.38 -18.59 6.46
C LEU A 116 3.98 -17.18 6.32
N TYR A 117 3.16 -16.18 6.62
CA TYR A 117 3.50 -14.77 6.72
C TYR A 117 3.35 -14.33 8.18
N SER A 118 4.49 -14.20 8.86
CA SER A 118 4.57 -13.76 10.25
C SER A 118 4.84 -12.27 10.32
N VAL A 119 4.04 -11.53 11.08
CA VAL A 119 4.31 -10.13 11.41
C VAL A 119 4.47 -9.95 12.91
N ARG A 120 5.49 -9.20 13.29
CA ARG A 120 5.72 -8.80 14.68
C ARG A 120 6.11 -7.34 14.76
N THR A 121 5.66 -6.61 15.77
CA THR A 121 6.20 -5.26 16.00
C THR A 121 7.69 -5.33 16.33
N VAL A 122 8.40 -4.25 16.01
CA VAL A 122 9.81 -4.08 16.36
C VAL A 122 9.99 -3.97 17.89
N ASP A 123 11.18 -4.31 18.37
CA ASP A 123 11.50 -4.19 19.80
C ASP A 123 11.37 -2.73 20.26
N GLY A 124 10.80 -2.53 21.45
CA GLY A 124 10.53 -1.18 21.98
C GLY A 124 9.32 -0.47 21.36
N ALA A 125 8.55 -1.12 20.47
CA ALA A 125 7.30 -0.57 19.97
C ALA A 125 6.32 -0.30 21.13
N PRO A 126 5.54 0.80 21.10
CA PRO A 126 4.57 1.13 22.16
C PRO A 126 3.53 0.03 22.41
N ARG A 127 3.32 -0.85 21.43
CA ARG A 127 2.40 -1.98 21.52
C ARG A 127 3.02 -3.21 20.88
N ALA A 128 2.94 -4.33 21.60
CA ALA A 128 3.31 -5.63 21.05
C ALA A 128 2.21 -6.15 20.11
N LEU A 129 2.59 -6.50 18.89
CA LEU A 129 1.78 -7.28 17.96
C LEU A 129 2.61 -8.47 17.53
N ARG A 130 2.00 -9.65 17.52
CA ARG A 130 2.55 -10.84 16.89
C ARG A 130 1.39 -11.62 16.30
N THR A 131 1.38 -11.79 14.99
CA THR A 131 0.37 -12.59 14.31
C THR A 131 0.99 -13.32 13.12
N ASN A 132 0.35 -14.42 12.75
CA ASN A 132 0.72 -15.26 11.64
C ASN A 132 -0.48 -15.36 10.72
N PHE A 133 -0.21 -15.31 9.42
CA PHE A 133 -1.17 -15.47 8.36
C PHE A 133 -0.70 -16.63 7.50
N ASP A 134 -1.59 -17.57 7.20
CA ASP A 134 -1.31 -18.60 6.20
C ASP A 134 -1.81 -18.08 4.86
N LEU A 135 -0.90 -17.53 4.05
CA LEU A 135 -1.26 -16.95 2.76
C LEU A 135 -1.44 -18.07 1.73
N PRO A 136 -2.40 -17.92 0.80
CA PRO A 136 -2.52 -18.83 -0.34
C PRO A 136 -1.17 -19.03 -1.03
N THR A 137 -0.83 -20.27 -1.40
CA THR A 137 0.48 -20.54 -2.02
C THR A 137 0.55 -20.01 -3.45
N GLN A 138 -0.61 -19.83 -4.08
CA GLN A 138 -0.72 -19.18 -5.38
C GLN A 138 -0.97 -17.68 -5.24
N SER A 139 -0.61 -16.94 -6.28
CA SER A 139 -0.69 -15.48 -6.29
C SER A 139 -1.19 -14.91 -7.62
N ALA A 140 -1.82 -15.73 -8.46
CA ALA A 140 -2.30 -15.27 -9.77
C ALA A 140 -3.34 -14.14 -9.62
N ASN A 141 -4.14 -14.15 -8.56
CA ASN A 141 -5.08 -13.07 -8.26
C ASN A 141 -4.41 -11.80 -7.74
N LEU A 142 -3.30 -11.88 -7.00
CA LEU A 142 -2.48 -10.71 -6.69
C LEU A 142 -1.85 -10.11 -7.94
N ASP A 143 -1.39 -10.96 -8.87
CA ASP A 143 -0.78 -10.54 -10.14
C ASP A 143 -1.78 -9.77 -11.01
N ARG A 144 -3.04 -10.23 -11.03
CA ARG A 144 -4.14 -9.54 -11.70
C ARG A 144 -4.36 -8.14 -11.12
N VAL A 145 -4.34 -7.99 -9.79
CA VAL A 145 -4.52 -6.67 -9.16
C VAL A 145 -3.35 -5.72 -9.46
N LEU A 146 -2.10 -6.20 -9.34
CA LEU A 146 -0.91 -5.39 -9.66
C LEU A 146 -0.93 -4.94 -11.13
N SER A 147 -1.21 -5.87 -12.05
CA SER A 147 -1.27 -5.58 -13.48
C SER A 147 -2.38 -4.58 -13.82
N ALA A 148 -3.55 -4.71 -13.18
CA ALA A 148 -4.67 -3.78 -13.38
C ALA A 148 -4.32 -2.33 -12.99
N CYS A 149 -3.46 -2.15 -12.00
CA CYS A 149 -2.96 -0.83 -11.60
C CYS A 149 -1.67 -0.40 -12.32
N GLY A 150 -1.12 -1.24 -13.21
CA GLY A 150 0.08 -0.94 -13.98
C GLY A 150 1.39 -1.07 -13.20
N TRP A 151 1.39 -1.86 -12.13
CA TRP A 151 2.58 -2.15 -11.34
C TRP A 151 3.31 -3.40 -11.83
N ASP A 152 4.64 -3.34 -11.81
CA ASP A 152 5.47 -4.49 -12.12
C ASP A 152 5.31 -5.58 -11.06
N LEU A 153 5.30 -6.84 -11.52
CA LEU A 153 5.20 -8.02 -10.67
C LEU A 153 6.49 -8.29 -9.89
N ALA A 154 7.62 -7.76 -10.34
CA ALA A 154 8.92 -7.88 -9.67
C ALA A 154 9.66 -6.56 -9.72
N ASP A 155 10.44 -6.29 -8.68
CA ASP A 155 11.29 -5.11 -8.59
C ASP A 155 12.63 -5.51 -7.94
N ASP A 156 13.76 -5.05 -8.49
CA ASP A 156 15.11 -5.33 -7.96
C ASP A 156 15.33 -4.76 -6.54
N ARG A 157 14.64 -3.68 -6.17
CA ARG A 157 14.62 -3.10 -4.81
C ARG A 157 14.01 -4.05 -3.79
N ASP A 158 13.19 -5.02 -4.19
CA ASP A 158 12.60 -6.01 -3.29
C ASP A 158 13.66 -6.94 -2.65
N GLN A 159 14.89 -6.93 -3.17
CA GLN A 159 16.03 -7.65 -2.60
C GLN A 159 16.83 -6.81 -1.59
N LEU A 160 16.60 -5.50 -1.54
CA LEU A 160 17.27 -4.61 -0.59
C LEU A 160 16.46 -4.50 0.68
N SER A 161 17.12 -4.50 1.84
CA SER A 161 16.47 -4.22 3.12
C SER A 161 15.89 -2.81 3.14
N ARG A 162 14.66 -2.64 3.64
CA ARG A 162 14.08 -1.31 3.84
C ARG A 162 14.77 -0.60 5.02
N ALA A 163 15.07 0.68 4.86
CA ALA A 163 15.53 1.50 5.97
C ALA A 163 14.38 1.82 6.93
N GLY A 164 14.59 1.58 8.22
CA GLY A 164 13.56 1.79 9.23
C GLY A 164 13.47 3.25 9.70
N ARG A 165 12.29 3.66 10.17
CA ARG A 165 12.11 5.02 10.74
C ARG A 165 12.93 5.24 12.01
N ALA A 166 13.25 4.17 12.72
CA ALA A 166 14.14 4.21 13.88
C ALA A 166 15.63 4.29 13.49
N GLU A 167 15.99 4.09 12.22
CA GLU A 167 17.38 4.07 11.77
C GLU A 167 17.79 5.39 11.12
N ILE A 168 16.87 6.02 10.39
CA ILE A 168 17.15 7.20 9.57
C ILE A 168 16.12 8.32 9.77
N SER A 169 16.58 9.55 9.56
CA SER A 169 15.75 10.75 9.55
C SER A 169 16.09 11.65 8.37
N PHE A 170 15.08 12.32 7.81
CA PHE A 170 15.25 13.41 6.83
C PHE A 170 15.63 14.73 7.50
N ARG A 171 15.49 14.81 8.83
CA ARG A 171 15.85 15.98 9.63
C ARG A 171 17.06 15.65 10.47
N ASP A 172 17.97 16.61 10.53
CA ASP A 172 19.09 16.58 11.44
C ASP A 172 18.57 16.47 12.89
N PRO A 173 18.84 15.35 13.60
CA PRO A 173 18.40 15.18 14.98
C PRO A 173 19.10 16.17 15.93
N ASP A 174 20.28 16.68 15.57
CA ASP A 174 21.07 17.60 16.37
C ASP A 174 20.81 19.07 16.00
N ALA A 175 19.96 19.33 14.99
CA ALA A 175 19.62 20.70 14.62
C ALA A 175 18.82 21.39 15.73
N PRO A 176 19.14 22.66 16.05
CA PRO A 176 18.34 23.44 16.97
C PRO A 176 16.87 23.48 16.52
N PRO A 177 15.90 23.43 17.45
CA PRO A 177 14.49 23.57 17.08
C PRO A 177 14.30 24.87 16.31
N PRO A 178 13.39 24.89 15.30
CA PRO A 178 13.10 26.12 14.57
C PRO A 178 12.78 27.22 15.56
N ARG A 179 13.56 28.31 15.56
CA ARG A 179 13.22 29.49 16.37
C ARG A 179 11.83 29.93 15.93
N GLU A 180 10.83 29.74 16.78
CA GLU A 180 9.53 30.37 16.60
C GLU A 180 9.79 31.86 16.43
N ARG A 181 9.61 32.37 15.20
CA ARG A 181 9.66 33.81 14.99
C ARG A 181 8.55 34.36 15.87
N PRO A 182 8.85 35.26 16.84
CA PRO A 182 7.81 35.93 17.60
C PRO A 182 6.83 36.48 16.59
N ARG A 183 5.56 36.06 16.64
CA ARG A 183 4.51 36.58 15.76
C ARG A 183 4.59 38.09 15.86
N GLY A 184 5.08 38.72 14.79
CA GLY A 184 5.34 40.15 14.77
C GLY A 184 4.10 40.88 15.23
N ARG A 185 4.30 41.82 16.15
CA ARG A 185 3.33 42.78 16.66
C ARG A 185 2.75 43.57 15.47
N GLY A 186 1.78 42.99 14.77
CA GLY A 186 1.33 43.41 13.44
C GLY A 186 0.42 42.39 12.74
N ALA A 187 0.30 41.16 13.26
CA ALA A 187 -0.78 40.26 12.86
C ALA A 187 -2.13 40.93 13.19
N ARG A 188 -2.88 41.29 12.14
CA ARG A 188 -4.27 41.79 12.25
C ARG A 188 -5.05 40.89 13.20
N ALA A 189 -5.45 41.44 14.35
CA ALA A 189 -6.49 40.83 15.17
C ALA A 189 -7.76 40.75 14.30
N GLY A 190 -8.28 39.56 14.05
CA GLY A 190 -9.61 39.42 13.43
C GLY A 190 -9.78 38.35 12.35
N LEU A 191 -8.88 37.40 12.17
CA LEU A 191 -9.26 36.13 11.54
C LEU A 191 -9.40 35.08 12.65
N PRO A 192 -10.57 34.43 12.80
CA PRO A 192 -10.69 33.28 13.67
C PRO A 192 -9.61 32.29 13.28
N GLU A 193 -8.81 31.87 14.26
CA GLU A 193 -7.92 30.72 14.08
C GLU A 193 -8.81 29.57 13.58
N PRO A 194 -8.54 28.99 12.39
CA PRO A 194 -9.35 27.89 11.89
C PRO A 194 -9.40 26.85 13.00
N ALA A 195 -10.62 26.54 13.45
CA ALA A 195 -10.82 25.62 14.57
C ALA A 195 -9.97 24.38 14.33
N ALA A 196 -9.12 24.04 15.31
CA ALA A 196 -8.31 22.83 15.25
C ALA A 196 -9.26 21.67 14.89
N PRO A 197 -8.94 20.84 13.90
CA PRO A 197 -9.84 19.78 13.46
C PRO A 197 -10.20 18.92 14.68
N THR A 198 -11.48 18.90 15.03
CA THR A 198 -12.03 18.24 16.24
C THR A 198 -12.19 16.73 16.08
N GLY A 199 -11.59 16.14 15.04
CA GLY A 199 -11.53 14.70 14.82
C GLY A 199 -10.09 14.20 14.89
N PRO A 200 -9.87 12.91 15.18
CA PRO A 200 -8.55 12.32 14.96
C PRO A 200 -8.16 12.57 13.50
N ALA A 201 -7.04 13.27 13.29
CA ALA A 201 -6.49 13.46 11.95
C ALA A 201 -6.15 12.06 11.41
N VAL A 202 -6.98 11.54 10.50
CA VAL A 202 -6.65 10.31 9.77
C VAL A 202 -5.37 10.64 9.00
N PRO A 203 -4.25 9.93 9.25
CA PRO A 203 -3.03 10.18 8.52
C PRO A 203 -3.30 9.99 7.03
N GLN A 204 -3.05 11.03 6.23
CA GLN A 204 -3.09 10.87 4.78
C GLN A 204 -1.98 9.91 4.39
N LEU A 205 -2.36 8.76 3.84
CA LEU A 205 -1.40 7.80 3.32
C LEU A 205 -0.71 8.39 2.09
N PRO A 206 0.59 8.07 1.90
CA PRO A 206 1.24 8.37 0.64
C PRO A 206 0.45 7.71 -0.50
N VAL A 207 0.17 8.48 -1.54
CA VAL A 207 -0.44 7.96 -2.78
C VAL A 207 0.60 7.02 -3.41
N ALA A 208 0.28 5.73 -3.49
CA ALA A 208 1.22 4.70 -3.94
C ALA A 208 1.79 5.03 -5.32
N GLU A 209 0.98 5.63 -6.18
CA GLU A 209 1.30 5.98 -7.56
C GLU A 209 2.38 7.06 -7.65
N LEU A 210 2.63 7.80 -6.57
CA LEU A 210 3.65 8.84 -6.46
C LEU A 210 4.82 8.43 -5.57
N GLN A 211 4.90 7.13 -5.24
CA GLN A 211 5.96 6.58 -4.44
C GLN A 211 7.29 6.59 -5.20
N ILE A 212 8.32 7.01 -4.50
CA ILE A 212 9.70 7.07 -4.95
C ILE A 212 10.53 6.19 -4.02
N SER A 213 11.40 5.38 -4.60
CA SER A 213 12.42 4.65 -3.89
C SER A 213 13.81 5.19 -4.22
N CYS A 214 14.67 5.27 -3.21
CA CYS A 214 16.08 5.62 -3.34
C CYS A 214 16.94 4.63 -2.53
N VAL A 215 18.18 4.37 -2.94
CA VAL A 215 19.15 3.63 -2.13
C VAL A 215 19.89 4.59 -1.23
N LEU A 216 20.08 4.20 0.02
CA LEU A 216 20.93 4.91 0.95
C LEU A 216 22.38 4.48 0.75
N GLN A 217 23.25 5.45 0.46
CA GLN A 217 24.69 5.25 0.37
C GLN A 217 25.41 6.44 1.01
N ASP A 218 26.24 6.19 2.00
CA ASP A 218 26.97 7.23 2.75
C ASP A 218 26.02 8.31 3.31
N LEU A 219 24.86 7.88 3.82
CA LEU A 219 23.75 8.74 4.26
C LEU A 219 23.21 9.71 3.19
N LYS A 220 23.41 9.39 1.90
CA LYS A 220 22.82 10.12 0.79
C LYS A 220 21.85 9.23 0.03
N LEU A 221 20.77 9.83 -0.45
CA LEU A 221 19.83 9.17 -1.34
C LEU A 221 20.44 9.09 -2.74
N THR A 222 20.50 7.89 -3.29
CA THR A 222 21.09 7.61 -4.61
C THR A 222 20.20 6.70 -5.44
N GLY A 223 20.26 6.84 -6.77
CA GLY A 223 19.47 6.02 -7.69
C GLY A 223 17.97 6.15 -7.45
N CYS A 224 17.49 7.36 -7.17
CA CYS A 224 16.09 7.63 -6.92
C CYS A 224 15.23 7.39 -8.17
N ARG A 225 14.11 6.69 -8.02
CA ARG A 225 13.16 6.44 -9.12
C ARG A 225 11.72 6.35 -8.61
N PHE A 226 10.77 6.61 -9.49
CA PHE A 226 9.36 6.27 -9.23
C PHE A 226 9.18 4.76 -9.30
N ASP A 227 8.39 4.22 -8.38
CA ASP A 227 8.13 2.77 -8.34
C ASP A 227 7.02 2.36 -9.30
N LEU A 228 6.09 3.27 -9.63
CA LEU A 228 5.11 3.06 -10.70
C LEU A 228 5.70 3.52 -12.05
N PRO A 229 5.79 2.65 -13.07
CA PRO A 229 6.36 3.01 -14.37
C PRO A 229 5.69 4.23 -15.03
N ALA A 230 4.37 4.33 -14.93
CA ALA A 230 3.62 5.45 -15.49
C ALA A 230 4.03 6.80 -14.85
N ALA A 231 4.31 6.82 -13.55
CA ALA A 231 4.70 8.04 -12.84
C ALA A 231 6.09 8.54 -13.26
N ALA A 232 7.00 7.64 -13.65
CA ALA A 232 8.32 8.00 -14.17
C ALA A 232 8.24 8.83 -15.47
N THR A 233 7.14 8.73 -16.22
CA THR A 233 6.92 9.47 -17.49
C THR A 233 6.26 10.83 -17.31
N ALA A 234 5.87 11.21 -16.08
CA ALA A 234 5.22 12.48 -15.83
C ALA A 234 6.15 13.67 -16.14
N PRO A 235 5.63 14.82 -16.62
CA PRO A 235 6.45 15.97 -17.02
C PRO A 235 7.43 16.48 -15.94
N ASP A 236 7.03 16.40 -14.67
CA ASP A 236 7.84 16.85 -13.54
C ASP A 236 8.63 15.72 -12.83
N ALA A 237 8.56 14.48 -13.35
CA ALA A 237 9.20 13.33 -12.73
C ALA A 237 10.72 13.54 -12.59
N ALA A 238 11.39 13.89 -13.69
CA ALA A 238 12.83 14.11 -13.69
C ALA A 238 13.28 15.24 -12.76
N ARG A 239 12.48 16.32 -12.64
CA ARG A 239 12.75 17.42 -11.71
C ARG A 239 12.62 16.96 -10.26
N THR A 240 11.59 16.17 -9.96
CA THR A 240 11.36 15.62 -8.63
C THR A 240 12.49 14.68 -8.23
N LEU A 241 12.87 13.73 -9.09
CA LEU A 241 13.98 12.81 -8.81
C LEU A 241 15.30 13.56 -8.58
N ARG A 242 15.62 14.57 -9.40
CA ARG A 242 16.83 15.41 -9.20
C ARG A 242 16.87 16.16 -7.87
N ARG A 243 15.70 16.49 -7.27
CA ARG A 243 15.65 17.11 -5.94
C ARG A 243 15.88 16.12 -4.81
N MET A 244 15.58 14.85 -5.04
CA MET A 244 15.75 13.78 -4.07
C MET A 244 17.15 13.18 -4.13
N GLU A 245 17.69 13.03 -5.33
CA GLU A 245 19.03 12.52 -5.58
C GLU A 245 20.08 13.38 -4.84
N GLY A 246 20.99 12.72 -4.13
CA GLY A 246 21.99 13.34 -3.28
C GLY A 246 21.46 13.92 -1.96
N GLY A 247 20.15 13.78 -1.68
CA GLY A 247 19.53 14.27 -0.45
C GLY A 247 20.17 13.64 0.79
N GLN A 248 20.48 14.48 1.79
CA GLN A 248 21.12 14.04 3.04
C GLN A 248 20.10 13.38 3.96
N MET A 249 20.49 12.24 4.51
CA MET A 249 19.83 11.55 5.61
C MET A 249 20.70 11.59 6.85
N TYR A 250 20.10 11.32 8.00
CA TYR A 250 20.79 11.32 9.29
C TYR A 250 20.55 9.97 9.97
N ALA A 251 21.62 9.35 10.47
CA ALA A 251 21.52 8.13 11.26
C ALA A 251 21.05 8.46 12.68
N LEU A 252 20.09 7.69 13.19
CA LEU A 252 19.56 7.88 14.55
C LEU A 252 20.27 7.03 15.61
N ASN A 253 20.85 5.89 15.21
CA ASN A 253 21.48 4.93 16.14
C ASN A 253 22.99 4.77 15.91
N GLY A 254 23.64 5.74 15.25
CA GLY A 254 25.08 5.74 14.99
C GLY A 254 25.59 4.74 13.94
N ALA A 255 24.76 3.76 13.53
CA ALA A 255 25.07 2.86 12.41
C ALA A 255 24.60 3.47 11.09
N THR A 256 25.47 3.43 10.07
CA THR A 256 25.14 3.85 8.70
C THR A 256 24.36 2.72 7.99
N PRO A 257 23.07 2.90 7.64
CA PRO A 257 22.28 1.84 7.03
C PRO A 257 22.48 1.78 5.50
N ASP A 258 23.73 1.65 5.07
CA ASP A 258 24.08 1.64 3.64
C ASP A 258 23.51 0.43 2.90
N GLY A 259 23.19 0.63 1.62
CA GLY A 259 22.59 -0.38 0.74
C GLY A 259 21.11 -0.65 1.02
N LYS A 260 20.50 0.05 1.98
CA LYS A 260 19.06 -0.05 2.25
C LYS A 260 18.26 0.85 1.31
N VAL A 261 17.01 0.48 1.07
CA VAL A 261 16.07 1.31 0.30
C VAL A 261 15.20 2.18 1.21
N VAL A 262 15.07 3.44 0.83
CA VAL A 262 14.19 4.43 1.46
C VAL A 262 13.00 4.65 0.53
N PHE A 263 11.79 4.49 1.05
CA PHE A 263 10.55 4.84 0.36
C PHE A 263 10.02 6.16 0.88
N THR A 264 9.54 6.98 -0.05
CA THR A 264 8.95 8.28 0.23
C THR A 264 7.92 8.58 -0.85
N SER A 265 6.97 9.45 -0.55
CA SER A 265 6.11 10.03 -1.58
C SER A 265 6.41 11.51 -1.69
N VAL A 266 6.10 12.11 -2.83
CA VAL A 266 5.87 13.56 -2.86
C VAL A 266 4.67 13.88 -1.95
N PRO A 267 4.67 15.03 -1.25
CA PRO A 267 3.50 15.45 -0.50
C PRO A 267 2.37 15.73 -1.48
N SER A 268 1.49 14.75 -1.67
CA SER A 268 0.20 14.91 -2.33
C SER A 268 -0.88 14.79 -1.27
N THR A 269 -1.55 15.90 -1.00
CA THR A 269 -2.73 15.96 -0.14
C THR A 269 -3.89 15.29 -0.89
N THR A 270 -3.97 13.96 -0.87
CA THR A 270 -5.13 13.23 -1.38
C THR A 270 -5.68 12.38 -0.24
N ILE A 271 -6.88 12.73 0.22
CA ILE A 271 -7.63 11.92 1.18
C ILE A 271 -8.16 10.73 0.41
N ILE A 272 -7.66 9.55 0.73
CA ILE A 272 -8.05 8.28 0.13
C ILE A 272 -9.04 7.60 1.07
N ASP A 273 -10.29 7.44 0.62
CA ASP A 273 -11.36 6.74 1.31
C ASP A 273 -11.86 5.60 0.38
N TYR A 274 -11.22 4.43 0.40
CA TYR A 274 -11.46 3.37 -0.60
C TYR A 274 -11.98 2.03 -0.08
N LEU A 275 -12.26 1.87 1.22
CA LEU A 275 -12.77 0.60 1.73
C LEU A 275 -14.25 0.72 2.10
N VAL A 276 -15.12 0.64 1.09
CA VAL A 276 -16.55 0.37 1.31
C VAL A 276 -16.77 -1.14 1.18
N THR A 277 -16.91 -1.78 2.34
CA THR A 277 -17.51 -3.09 2.65
C THR A 277 -17.60 -4.13 1.52
N LEU A 278 -16.76 -5.18 1.63
CA LEU A 278 -17.12 -6.51 1.12
C LEU A 278 -18.29 -7.02 1.99
N PRO A 279 -19.44 -7.46 1.43
CA PRO A 279 -20.50 -8.05 2.22
C PRO A 279 -19.99 -9.33 2.90
N ALA A 280 -20.13 -9.41 4.21
CA ALA A 280 -19.98 -10.66 4.93
C ALA A 280 -21.02 -11.64 4.37
N ARG A 281 -20.56 -12.79 3.89
CA ARG A 281 -21.42 -13.96 3.67
C ARG A 281 -21.33 -14.86 4.90
#